data_AF-A0A7N6BIB5-F1
#
_entry.id   AF-A0A7N6BIB5-F1
#
_cell.length_a   1.000
_cell.length_b   1.000
_cell.length_c   1.000
_cell.angle_alpha   90.00
_cell.angle_beta   90.00
_cell.angle_gamma   90.00
#
_symmetry.space_group_name_H-M   'P 1'
#
loop_
_entity.id
_entity.type
_entity.pdbx_description
1 polymer ?
#
loop_
_entity_poly.entity_id
_entity_poly.type
_entity_poly.pdbx_seq_one_letter_code
_entity_poly.pdbx_strand_id
1 'polypeptide(L)'
;MLLLRTFAPWLLLVFLGPQVSLSSGDRSKKRGTDQTGIRRSATGGGKFSIKGKMQCTWRRRDVGDTVTLSVKCETPETRTSSLTCEYVARPQSCPGYLSDDRGFWKQVARALNRLQAKVCTDDRALVKAGMCKRAPRDAHFKLRTVSSAETGDRGTPPAPPVPPARSTPAATTACTGRADHGKTAEEYCGSSWASACALFLSMLQRDC
;
A
#
# COMPACT_ATOMS: atom_id res chain seq x y z
N MET A 1 49.51 -17.52 28.93
CA MET A 1 49.08 -18.04 30.25
C MET A 1 47.55 -18.03 30.29
N LEU A 2 46.92 -19.15 29.90
CA LEU A 2 45.46 -19.38 29.91
C LEU A 2 45.11 -20.23 31.15
N LEU A 3 44.12 -19.79 31.92
CA LEU A 3 43.69 -20.41 33.17
C LEU A 3 42.73 -21.60 32.95
N LEU A 4 43.22 -22.74 33.44
CA LEU A 4 42.57 -23.82 34.19
C LEU A 4 41.29 -24.53 33.67
N ARG A 5 41.60 -25.76 33.23
CA ARG A 5 40.78 -26.97 33.10
C ARG A 5 39.90 -27.30 34.33
N THR A 6 38.64 -27.61 34.03
CA THR A 6 37.80 -28.74 34.48
C THR A 6 38.31 -29.66 35.61
N PHE A 7 37.44 -30.05 36.55
CA PHE A 7 37.05 -31.45 36.84
C PHE A 7 35.97 -31.51 37.97
N ALA A 8 34.80 -32.07 37.64
CA ALA A 8 33.82 -32.66 38.58
C ALA A 8 34.44 -33.93 39.21
N PRO A 9 33.97 -34.54 40.33
CA PRO A 9 32.55 -34.82 40.66
C PRO A 9 32.24 -34.78 42.19
N TRP A 10 30.98 -35.01 42.61
CA TRP A 10 30.68 -35.68 43.90
C TRP A 10 29.31 -36.35 43.85
N LEU A 11 29.20 -37.38 44.69
CA LEU A 11 28.38 -38.58 44.53
C LEU A 11 26.92 -38.44 45.00
N LEU A 12 26.14 -39.37 44.45
CA LEU A 12 24.81 -39.87 44.83
C LEU A 12 24.52 -39.95 46.34
N LEU A 13 23.30 -39.58 46.72
CA LEU A 13 22.56 -40.20 47.83
C LEU A 13 21.07 -40.28 47.47
N VAL A 14 20.59 -41.51 47.26
CA VAL A 14 19.19 -41.94 47.14
C VAL A 14 18.60 -42.07 48.54
N PHE A 15 17.33 -41.73 48.78
CA PHE A 15 16.39 -42.53 49.62
C PHE A 15 14.94 -41.99 49.56
N LEU A 16 14.03 -42.89 49.13
CA LEU A 16 12.62 -43.09 49.53
C LEU A 16 11.53 -42.06 49.20
N GLY A 17 10.59 -42.44 48.31
CA GLY A 17 9.18 -42.02 48.38
C GLY A 17 8.37 -42.94 49.30
N PRO A 18 7.01 -42.88 49.34
CA PRO A 18 6.08 -41.90 48.78
C PRO A 18 5.18 -41.23 49.86
N GLN A 19 4.65 -40.03 49.59
CA GLN A 19 3.44 -39.57 50.29
C GLN A 19 2.43 -39.05 49.27
N VAL A 20 1.40 -39.86 49.08
CA VAL A 20 0.13 -39.45 48.51
C VAL A 20 -0.48 -38.40 49.42
N SER A 21 -0.71 -37.20 48.90
CA SER A 21 -1.61 -36.23 49.52
C SER A 21 -2.47 -35.63 48.43
N LEU A 22 -3.67 -36.19 48.32
CA LEU A 22 -4.83 -35.54 47.72
C LEU A 22 -5.05 -34.22 48.47
N SER A 23 -4.80 -33.11 47.79
CA SER A 23 -5.20 -31.79 48.27
C SER A 23 -5.83 -31.06 47.09
N SER A 24 -7.17 -31.06 47.08
CA SER A 24 -7.98 -30.22 46.21
C SER A 24 -7.60 -28.76 46.41
N GLY A 25 -6.85 -28.21 45.47
CA GLY A 25 -6.51 -26.80 45.41
C GLY A 25 -7.27 -26.13 44.27
N ASP A 26 -8.47 -25.62 44.58
CA ASP A 26 -9.21 -24.69 43.73
C ASP A 26 -8.35 -23.43 43.55
N ARG A 27 -7.64 -23.34 42.41
CA ARG A 27 -6.98 -22.11 41.98
C ARG A 27 -7.89 -21.38 41.01
N SER A 28 -8.88 -20.69 41.59
CA SER A 28 -9.55 -19.55 40.98
C SER A 28 -8.52 -18.47 40.64
N LYS A 29 -7.90 -18.58 39.46
CA LYS A 29 -7.04 -17.54 38.89
C LYS A 29 -7.96 -16.45 38.36
N LYS A 30 -8.30 -15.49 39.22
CA LYS A 30 -8.86 -14.19 38.83
C LYS A 30 -7.93 -13.58 37.81
N ARG A 31 -8.27 -13.76 36.53
CA ARG A 31 -7.68 -13.03 35.42
C ARG A 31 -8.19 -11.61 35.60
N GLY A 32 -7.37 -10.78 36.24
CA GLY A 32 -7.54 -9.33 36.20
C GLY A 32 -7.63 -8.95 34.73
N THR A 33 -8.85 -8.61 34.31
CA THR A 33 -9.11 -7.94 33.05
C THR A 33 -8.48 -6.57 33.20
N ASP A 34 -7.19 -6.51 32.93
CA ASP A 34 -6.49 -5.25 32.81
C ASP A 34 -7.13 -4.56 31.61
N GLN A 35 -7.95 -3.56 31.91
CA GLN A 35 -8.67 -2.74 30.97
C GLN A 35 -7.67 -1.84 30.22
N THR A 36 -6.78 -2.44 29.44
CA THR A 36 -6.05 -1.73 28.40
C THR A 36 -7.02 -1.55 27.25
N GLY A 37 -7.66 -0.39 27.26
CA GLY A 37 -8.69 0.04 26.32
C GLY A 37 -8.24 -0.03 24.87
N ILE A 38 -8.32 -1.22 24.27
CA ILE A 38 -8.77 -1.35 22.90
C ILE A 38 -10.27 -1.09 22.97
N ARG A 39 -10.62 0.21 23.04
CA ARG A 39 -11.93 0.65 22.55
C ARG A 39 -12.01 0.08 21.15
N ARG A 40 -12.79 -0.98 21.00
CA ARG A 40 -13.18 -1.55 19.72
C ARG A 40 -13.61 -0.35 18.89
N SER A 41 -12.84 -0.01 17.86
CA SER A 41 -13.26 1.02 16.92
C SER A 41 -14.43 0.42 16.14
N ALA A 42 -15.62 0.56 16.70
CA ALA A 42 -16.88 0.14 16.10
C ALA A 42 -17.29 1.07 14.94
N THR A 43 -16.42 1.98 14.52
CA THR A 43 -16.81 3.12 13.68
C THR A 43 -15.66 3.49 12.75
N GLY A 44 -15.47 2.66 11.72
CA GLY A 44 -14.76 2.99 10.47
C GLY A 44 -13.44 3.74 10.62
N GLY A 45 -12.62 3.51 11.64
CA GLY A 45 -11.46 4.37 11.90
C GLY A 45 -10.48 3.80 12.92
N GLY A 46 -9.39 4.51 13.16
CA GLY A 46 -8.37 4.09 14.11
C GLY A 46 -7.37 5.19 14.43
N LYS A 47 -6.35 4.83 15.23
CA LYS A 47 -5.23 5.70 15.58
C LYS A 47 -3.90 4.96 15.48
N PHE A 48 -2.84 5.69 15.20
CA PHE A 48 -1.46 5.20 15.16
C PHE A 48 -0.50 6.33 15.53
N SER A 49 0.76 5.99 15.79
CA SER A 49 1.79 6.95 16.18
C SER A 49 2.95 6.91 15.19
N ILE A 50 3.43 8.07 14.78
CA ILE A 50 4.61 8.20 13.93
C ILE A 50 5.85 8.40 14.82
N LYS A 51 7.01 7.90 14.39
CA LYS A 51 8.32 8.21 15.01
C LYS A 51 8.44 9.73 15.20
N GLY A 52 8.62 10.18 16.46
CA GLY A 52 8.53 11.60 16.83
C GLY A 52 7.31 11.97 17.68
N LYS A 53 6.58 11.00 18.24
CA LYS A 53 5.43 11.18 19.16
C LYS A 53 4.20 11.86 18.55
N MET A 54 4.17 12.10 17.24
CA MET A 54 2.98 12.62 16.57
C MET A 54 1.87 11.55 16.53
N GLN A 55 0.70 11.88 17.06
CA GLN A 55 -0.45 10.97 17.12
C GLN A 55 -1.36 11.23 15.92
N CYS A 56 -1.62 10.19 15.14
CA CYS A 56 -2.51 10.23 14.00
C CYS A 56 -3.80 9.50 14.27
N THR A 57 -4.90 10.04 13.76
CA THR A 57 -6.23 9.42 13.72
C THR A 57 -6.68 9.35 12.28
N TRP A 58 -7.45 8.31 11.94
CA TRP A 58 -8.01 8.16 10.61
C TRP A 58 -9.48 7.74 10.68
N ARG A 59 -10.27 8.20 9.70
CA ARG A 59 -11.70 7.92 9.55
C ARG A 59 -12.03 7.57 8.12
N ARG A 60 -12.85 6.55 7.95
CA ARG A 60 -13.41 6.05 6.70
C ARG A 60 -14.70 6.79 6.37
N ARG A 61 -14.85 7.14 5.11
CA ARG A 61 -16.09 7.59 4.50
C ARG A 61 -16.31 6.80 3.21
N ASP A 62 -17.49 6.18 3.10
CA ASP A 62 -17.84 5.34 1.96
C ASP A 62 -18.85 6.11 1.09
N VAL A 63 -18.54 6.32 -0.20
CA VAL A 63 -19.40 7.01 -1.17
C VAL A 63 -19.44 6.17 -2.45
N GLY A 64 -20.53 5.41 -2.63
CA GLY A 64 -20.63 4.45 -3.73
C GLY A 64 -19.57 3.36 -3.63
N ASP A 65 -18.81 3.17 -4.70
CA ASP A 65 -17.67 2.23 -4.76
C ASP A 65 -16.36 2.82 -4.20
N THR A 66 -16.36 4.13 -3.96
CA THR A 66 -15.18 4.91 -3.60
C THR A 66 -15.14 5.11 -2.09
N VAL A 67 -13.98 4.83 -1.51
CA VAL A 67 -13.73 4.92 -0.07
C VAL A 67 -12.64 5.94 0.18
N THR A 68 -12.95 6.90 1.05
CA THR A 68 -12.05 7.98 1.47
C THR A 68 -11.60 7.76 2.90
N LEU A 69 -10.29 7.85 3.15
CA LEU A 69 -9.70 7.88 4.48
C LEU A 69 -9.20 9.29 4.80
N SER A 70 -9.88 9.99 5.69
CA SER A 70 -9.40 11.25 6.25
C SER A 70 -8.42 10.95 7.38
N VAL A 71 -7.17 11.38 7.25
CA VAL A 71 -6.10 11.20 8.24
C VAL A 71 -5.76 12.57 8.84
N LYS A 72 -5.75 12.65 10.17
CA LYS A 72 -5.35 13.83 10.93
C LYS A 72 -4.23 13.46 11.89
N CYS A 73 -3.08 14.14 11.80
CA CYS A 73 -1.98 13.95 12.73
C CYS A 73 -1.70 15.23 13.53
N GLU A 74 -1.45 15.07 14.82
CA GLU A 74 -1.25 16.17 15.76
C GLU A 74 -0.01 15.88 16.63
N THR A 75 0.84 16.88 16.80
CA THR A 75 1.94 16.84 17.77
C THR A 75 1.38 17.16 19.16
N PRO A 76 1.62 16.31 20.17
CA PRO A 76 1.01 16.48 21.49
C PRO A 76 1.49 17.74 22.23
N GLU A 77 2.66 18.28 21.86
CA GLU A 77 3.35 19.34 22.61
C GLU A 77 2.86 20.76 22.28
N THR A 78 2.35 21.03 21.07
CA THR A 78 1.95 22.40 20.70
C THR A 78 0.51 22.54 20.20
N ARG A 79 -0.21 21.47 19.83
CA ARG A 79 -1.53 21.53 19.13
C ARG A 79 -1.58 22.46 17.90
N THR A 80 -0.48 23.12 17.54
CA THR A 80 -0.42 24.13 16.47
C THR A 80 -0.04 23.50 15.13
N SER A 81 0.74 22.42 15.13
CA SER A 81 1.09 21.66 13.93
C SER A 81 0.17 20.45 13.78
N SER A 82 -1.05 20.67 13.28
CA SER A 82 -1.94 19.58 12.86
C SER A 82 -1.96 19.47 11.34
N LEU A 83 -1.60 18.31 10.81
CA LEU A 83 -1.69 18.03 9.38
C LEU A 83 -2.91 17.16 9.08
N THR A 84 -3.61 17.45 7.99
CA THR A 84 -4.80 16.70 7.56
C THR A 84 -4.69 16.37 6.09
N CYS A 85 -4.99 15.13 5.72
CA CYS A 85 -5.03 14.71 4.33
C CYS A 85 -6.10 13.63 4.07
N GLU A 86 -6.39 13.37 2.80
CA GLU A 86 -7.34 12.35 2.37
C GLU A 86 -6.64 11.30 1.51
N TYR A 87 -6.95 10.02 1.73
CA TYR A 87 -6.59 8.95 0.82
C TYR A 87 -7.84 8.37 0.16
N VAL A 88 -7.77 8.04 -1.13
CA VAL A 88 -8.92 7.53 -1.91
C VAL A 88 -8.58 6.18 -2.53
N ALA A 89 -9.55 5.25 -2.53
CA ALA A 89 -9.48 3.94 -3.19
C ALA A 89 -10.86 3.43 -3.60
N ARG A 90 -10.89 2.35 -4.38
CA ARG A 90 -12.05 1.51 -4.69
C ARG A 90 -11.81 0.07 -4.18
N PRO A 91 -11.96 -0.22 -2.87
CA PRO A 91 -11.67 -1.53 -2.31
C PRO A 91 -12.48 -2.68 -2.92
N GLN A 92 -13.65 -2.39 -3.47
CA GLN A 92 -14.53 -3.36 -4.16
C GLN A 92 -13.85 -4.04 -5.35
N SER A 93 -12.86 -3.40 -5.98
CA SER A 93 -12.06 -3.98 -7.08
C SER A 93 -11.07 -5.07 -6.62
N CYS A 94 -10.97 -5.31 -5.30
CA CYS A 94 -10.16 -6.37 -4.70
C CYS A 94 -11.08 -7.48 -4.15
N PRO A 95 -11.05 -8.70 -4.71
CA PRO A 95 -11.84 -9.82 -4.18
C PRO A 95 -11.57 -10.11 -2.69
N GLY A 96 -10.33 -9.94 -2.24
CA GLY A 96 -9.96 -10.13 -0.82
C GLY A 96 -10.71 -9.20 0.14
N TYR A 97 -11.07 -7.99 -0.29
CA TYR A 97 -11.90 -7.08 0.50
C TYR A 97 -13.33 -7.60 0.66
N LEU A 98 -13.91 -8.14 -0.42
CA LEU A 98 -15.25 -8.72 -0.41
C LEU A 98 -15.34 -9.95 0.50
N SER A 99 -14.25 -10.72 0.60
CA SER A 99 -14.20 -11.93 1.43
C SER A 99 -13.92 -11.66 2.91
N ASP A 100 -13.10 -10.66 3.24
CA ASP A 100 -12.72 -10.34 4.64
C ASP A 100 -12.51 -8.83 4.83
N ASP A 101 -13.62 -8.09 4.96
CA ASP A 101 -13.63 -6.65 5.17
C ASP A 101 -12.86 -6.25 6.46
N ARG A 102 -13.02 -7.04 7.52
CA ARG A 102 -12.40 -6.80 8.82
C ARG A 102 -10.89 -6.99 8.76
N GLY A 103 -10.42 -8.02 8.07
CA GLY A 103 -9.00 -8.25 7.80
C GLY A 103 -8.40 -7.16 6.93
N PHE A 104 -9.13 -6.70 5.91
CA PHE A 104 -8.70 -5.59 5.06
C PHE A 104 -8.40 -4.35 5.90
N TRP A 105 -9.33 -3.94 6.76
CA TRP A 105 -9.15 -2.74 7.59
C TRP A 105 -8.03 -2.88 8.61
N LYS A 106 -7.78 -4.08 9.15
CA LYS A 106 -6.59 -4.35 9.98
C LYS A 106 -5.30 -4.16 9.18
N GLN A 107 -5.25 -4.59 7.92
CA GLN A 107 -4.08 -4.44 7.07
C GLN A 107 -3.86 -2.97 6.66
N VAL A 108 -4.93 -2.23 6.36
CA VAL A 108 -4.88 -0.78 6.10
C VAL A 108 -4.30 -0.01 7.29
N ALA A 109 -4.80 -0.27 8.50
CA ALA A 109 -4.27 0.37 9.71
C ALA A 109 -2.77 0.08 9.92
N ARG A 110 -2.35 -1.17 9.67
CA ARG A 110 -0.94 -1.56 9.71
C ARG A 110 -0.11 -0.86 8.63
N ALA A 111 -0.65 -0.70 7.43
CA ALA A 111 0.03 -0.03 6.32
C ALA A 111 0.23 1.47 6.60
N LEU A 112 -0.79 2.17 7.11
CA LEU A 112 -0.67 3.55 7.58
C LEU A 112 0.44 3.71 8.61
N ASN A 113 0.48 2.82 9.61
CA ASN A 113 1.54 2.85 10.63
C ASN A 113 2.95 2.56 10.05
N ARG A 114 3.07 1.81 8.94
CA ARG A 114 4.36 1.55 8.29
C ARG A 114 4.86 2.73 7.48
N LEU A 115 3.98 3.59 6.98
CA LEU A 115 4.36 4.79 6.22
C LEU A 115 5.13 5.80 7.08
N GLN A 116 4.88 5.83 8.40
CA GLN A 116 5.61 6.70 9.33
C GLN A 116 5.58 8.17 8.85
N ALA A 117 6.74 8.84 8.73
CA ALA A 117 6.84 10.23 8.29
C ALA A 117 6.34 10.50 6.86
N LYS A 118 6.07 9.44 6.06
CA LYS A 118 5.54 9.56 4.70
C LYS A 118 4.02 9.79 4.66
N VAL A 119 3.33 9.59 5.78
CA VAL A 119 1.88 9.85 5.88
C VAL A 119 1.60 11.31 5.53
N CYS A 120 0.64 11.54 4.63
CA CYS A 120 0.24 12.85 4.10
C CYS A 120 1.34 13.66 3.37
N THR A 121 2.55 13.13 3.23
CA THR A 121 3.69 13.83 2.61
C THR A 121 4.04 13.24 1.24
N ASP A 122 4.07 11.92 1.13
CA ASP A 122 4.47 11.21 -0.09
C ASP A 122 3.22 10.79 -0.87
N ASP A 123 2.97 11.45 -2.00
CA ASP A 123 1.83 11.19 -2.90
C ASP A 123 1.97 9.88 -3.70
N ARG A 124 3.20 9.39 -3.84
CA ARG A 124 3.52 8.11 -4.51
C ARG A 124 3.35 6.93 -3.57
N ALA A 125 3.43 7.15 -2.26
CA ALA A 125 3.25 6.11 -1.25
C ALA A 125 1.80 5.62 -1.17
N LEU A 126 1.60 4.35 -1.52
CA LEU A 126 0.30 3.69 -1.44
C LEU A 126 0.09 3.01 -0.08
N VAL A 127 -1.10 3.19 0.49
CA VAL A 127 -1.56 2.38 1.62
C VAL A 127 -2.18 1.10 1.06
N LYS A 128 -1.41 0.01 1.10
CA LYS A 128 -1.79 -1.29 0.51
C LYS A 128 -2.23 -2.29 1.58
N ALA A 129 -3.42 -2.85 1.42
CA ALA A 129 -3.77 -4.11 2.08
C ALA A 129 -3.05 -5.27 1.38
N GLY A 130 -2.36 -6.12 2.14
CA GLY A 130 -1.62 -7.27 1.61
C GLY A 130 -2.50 -8.26 0.85
N MET A 131 -3.76 -8.44 1.27
CA MET A 131 -4.75 -9.28 0.57
C MET A 131 -5.12 -8.74 -0.83
N CYS A 132 -4.81 -7.47 -1.10
CA CYS A 132 -5.07 -6.82 -2.39
C CYS A 132 -3.78 -6.62 -3.20
N LYS A 133 -2.66 -7.29 -2.88
CA LYS A 133 -1.35 -7.06 -3.53
C LYS A 133 -1.38 -7.14 -5.07
N ARG A 134 -2.26 -7.99 -5.62
CA ARG A 134 -2.44 -8.18 -7.07
C ARG A 134 -3.66 -7.43 -7.65
N ALA A 135 -4.36 -6.66 -6.83
CA ALA A 135 -5.52 -5.90 -7.27
C ALA A 135 -5.08 -4.71 -8.14
N PRO A 136 -6.00 -4.16 -8.96
CA PRO A 136 -5.79 -2.93 -9.69
C PRO A 136 -5.29 -1.77 -8.80
N ARG A 137 -4.63 -0.78 -9.40
CA ARG A 137 -3.96 0.29 -8.65
C ARG A 137 -4.95 1.15 -7.84
N ASP A 138 -6.19 1.29 -8.29
CA ASP A 138 -7.28 1.99 -7.61
C ASP A 138 -7.87 1.21 -6.41
N ALA A 139 -7.60 -0.09 -6.28
CA ALA A 139 -7.90 -0.85 -5.05
C ALA A 139 -7.06 -0.40 -3.84
N HIS A 140 -5.97 0.30 -4.11
CA HIS A 140 -5.04 0.80 -3.10
C HIS A 140 -5.28 2.28 -2.81
N PHE A 141 -5.23 2.64 -1.53
CA PHE A 141 -5.39 4.01 -1.07
C PHE A 141 -4.22 4.88 -1.53
N LYS A 142 -4.55 5.92 -2.30
CA LYS A 142 -3.65 6.95 -2.82
C LYS A 142 -3.92 8.27 -2.12
N LEU A 143 -2.87 9.04 -1.84
CA LEU A 143 -3.04 10.39 -1.31
C LEU A 143 -3.78 11.24 -2.36
N ARG A 144 -4.82 11.94 -1.95
CA ARG A 144 -5.55 12.88 -2.80
C ARG A 144 -4.72 14.14 -2.94
N THR A 145 -4.04 14.27 -4.07
CA THR A 145 -3.40 15.52 -4.47
C THR A 145 -4.48 16.50 -4.91
N VAL A 146 -4.41 17.75 -4.45
CA VAL A 146 -5.38 18.80 -4.76
C VAL A 146 -5.37 19.23 -6.24
N SER A 147 -4.51 18.63 -7.06
CA SER A 147 -4.16 19.06 -8.42
C SER A 147 -4.93 18.40 -9.56
N SER A 148 -5.99 17.62 -9.33
CA SER A 148 -6.79 17.07 -10.44
C SER A 148 -8.24 16.84 -10.03
N ALA A 149 -9.11 17.72 -10.50
CA ALA A 149 -10.51 17.41 -10.69
C ALA A 149 -10.59 16.16 -11.60
N GLU A 150 -11.21 15.09 -11.11
CA GLU A 150 -11.74 14.04 -11.98
C GLU A 150 -12.84 14.70 -12.84
N THR A 151 -12.50 15.03 -14.08
CA THR A 151 -13.47 15.10 -15.16
C THR A 151 -14.07 13.70 -15.25
N GLY A 152 -15.27 13.55 -14.68
CA GLY A 152 -16.08 12.36 -14.87
C GLY A 152 -16.44 12.26 -16.35
N ASP A 153 -15.74 11.39 -17.08
CA ASP A 153 -16.13 10.98 -18.42
C ASP A 153 -17.35 10.07 -18.30
N ARG A 154 -18.52 10.70 -18.18
CA ARG A 154 -19.82 10.07 -18.38
C ARG A 154 -20.18 10.22 -19.85
N GLY A 155 -20.02 9.13 -20.58
CA GLY A 155 -20.84 8.68 -21.69
C GLY A 155 -21.43 9.75 -22.62
N THR A 156 -20.83 9.88 -23.79
CA THR A 156 -21.58 10.19 -25.02
C THR A 156 -21.01 9.31 -26.15
N PRO A 157 -21.82 8.42 -26.75
CA PRO A 157 -21.37 7.64 -27.91
C PRO A 157 -21.35 8.56 -29.14
N PRO A 158 -20.23 8.71 -29.88
CA PRO A 158 -20.26 9.43 -31.13
C PRO A 158 -20.80 8.50 -32.22
N ALA A 159 -21.95 8.88 -32.79
CA ALA A 159 -22.46 8.35 -34.05
C ALA A 159 -21.47 8.63 -35.20
N PRO A 160 -21.43 7.80 -36.26
CA PRO A 160 -20.38 7.85 -37.28
C PRO A 160 -20.69 8.90 -38.36
N PRO A 161 -19.69 9.66 -38.85
CA PRO A 161 -19.80 10.35 -40.12
C PRO A 161 -19.05 9.61 -41.24
N VAL A 162 -19.79 9.33 -42.32
CA VAL A 162 -19.36 8.84 -43.63
C VAL A 162 -18.45 9.88 -44.34
N PRO A 163 -17.46 9.49 -45.17
CA PRO A 163 -16.42 10.38 -45.69
C PRO A 163 -16.83 11.11 -46.99
N PRO A 164 -16.08 12.16 -47.39
CA PRO A 164 -15.59 12.16 -48.76
C PRO A 164 -14.13 12.66 -48.96
N ALA A 165 -13.48 11.97 -49.89
CA ALA A 165 -12.56 12.44 -50.94
C ALA A 165 -11.37 13.38 -50.60
N ARG A 166 -10.19 12.76 -50.50
CA ARG A 166 -8.97 12.97 -51.32
C ARG A 166 -8.85 14.29 -52.10
N SER A 167 -7.83 15.10 -51.76
CA SER A 167 -6.94 15.80 -52.70
C SER A 167 -5.62 16.20 -52.01
N THR A 168 -4.55 16.17 -52.78
CA THR A 168 -3.11 16.05 -52.45
C THR A 168 -2.40 17.41 -52.20
N PRO A 169 -1.05 17.48 -51.98
CA PRO A 169 -0.44 18.25 -50.89
C PRO A 169 0.22 19.57 -51.32
N ALA A 170 0.51 20.44 -50.35
CA ALA A 170 1.52 21.49 -50.48
C ALA A 170 2.26 21.69 -49.14
N ALA A 171 3.59 21.72 -49.23
CA ALA A 171 4.55 21.62 -48.15
C ALA A 171 4.90 22.98 -47.52
N THR A 172 5.19 22.97 -46.21
CA THR A 172 6.24 23.81 -45.61
C THR A 172 6.79 23.16 -44.33
N THR A 173 8.04 22.68 -44.45
CA THR A 173 9.14 22.64 -43.47
C THR A 173 8.92 22.05 -42.05
N ALA A 174 9.36 20.80 -41.84
CA ALA A 174 10.47 20.42 -40.93
C ALA A 174 10.57 18.89 -40.77
N CYS A 175 11.79 18.36 -40.97
CA CYS A 175 12.27 16.98 -40.81
C CYS A 175 11.62 15.88 -41.69
N THR A 176 12.18 15.68 -42.88
CA THR A 176 12.05 14.46 -43.68
C THR A 176 12.90 13.34 -43.08
N GLY A 177 12.26 12.26 -42.62
CA GLY A 177 12.97 11.04 -42.25
C GLY A 177 12.14 10.04 -41.46
N ARG A 178 10.89 9.74 -41.87
CA ARG A 178 10.19 8.56 -41.32
C ARG A 178 10.80 7.31 -41.95
N ALA A 179 11.94 6.88 -41.45
CA ALA A 179 12.42 5.53 -41.69
C ALA A 179 11.45 4.57 -40.98
N ASP A 180 11.00 3.52 -41.66
CA ASP A 180 10.17 2.48 -41.07
C ASP A 180 11.00 1.68 -40.04
N HIS A 181 11.03 2.18 -38.81
CA HIS A 181 11.72 1.57 -37.67
C HIS A 181 11.17 0.19 -37.31
N GLY A 182 9.93 -0.12 -37.72
CA GLY A 182 9.33 -1.44 -37.51
C GLY A 182 10.09 -2.55 -38.23
N LYS A 183 10.40 -2.35 -39.52
CA LYS A 183 11.13 -3.35 -40.32
C LYS A 183 12.62 -3.42 -39.96
N THR A 184 13.24 -2.28 -39.65
CA THR A 184 14.67 -2.22 -39.30
C THR A 184 14.97 -2.87 -37.94
N ALA A 185 14.04 -2.77 -36.97
CA ALA A 185 14.21 -3.37 -35.65
C ALA A 185 14.03 -4.89 -35.66
N GLU A 186 13.21 -5.45 -36.55
CA GLU A 186 13.05 -6.90 -36.69
C GLU A 186 14.31 -7.59 -37.24
N GLU A 187 14.99 -6.96 -38.21
CA GLU A 187 16.20 -7.53 -38.83
C GLU A 187 17.45 -7.45 -37.92
N TYR A 188 17.59 -6.41 -37.09
CA TYR A 188 18.79 -6.21 -36.25
C TYR A 188 18.64 -6.70 -34.79
N CYS A 189 17.46 -6.55 -34.19
CA CYS A 189 17.27 -6.78 -32.75
C CYS A 189 16.57 -8.12 -32.42
N GLY A 190 16.11 -8.84 -33.45
CA GLY A 190 15.37 -10.09 -33.30
C GLY A 190 13.98 -9.90 -32.67
N SER A 191 13.08 -10.85 -32.94
CA SER A 191 11.67 -10.78 -32.48
C SER A 191 11.52 -10.62 -30.97
N SER A 192 12.51 -11.06 -30.20
CA SER A 192 12.45 -11.00 -28.73
C SER A 192 12.53 -9.57 -28.18
N TRP A 193 13.22 -8.63 -28.85
CA TRP A 193 13.52 -7.30 -28.28
C TRP A 193 13.11 -6.13 -29.18
N ALA A 194 12.40 -6.40 -30.27
CA ALA A 194 12.01 -5.42 -31.28
C ALA A 194 11.30 -4.18 -30.70
N SER A 195 10.47 -4.32 -29.66
CA SER A 195 9.76 -3.19 -29.05
C SER A 195 10.67 -2.23 -28.27
N ALA A 196 11.64 -2.77 -27.53
CA ALA A 196 12.63 -1.99 -26.79
C ALA A 196 13.63 -1.32 -27.75
N CYS A 197 14.01 -2.04 -28.81
CA CYS A 197 14.91 -1.55 -29.85
C CYS A 197 14.27 -0.41 -30.67
N ALA A 198 13.00 -0.54 -31.06
CA ALA A 198 12.27 0.54 -31.73
C ALA A 198 12.13 1.80 -30.86
N LEU A 199 11.89 1.63 -29.55
CA LEU A 199 11.85 2.75 -28.61
C LEU A 199 13.21 3.42 -28.46
N PHE A 200 14.29 2.66 -28.39
CA PHE A 200 15.65 3.19 -28.28
C PHE A 200 16.05 3.96 -29.54
N LEU A 201 15.77 3.44 -30.73
CA LEU A 201 15.99 4.13 -32.00
C LEU A 201 15.16 5.41 -32.11
N SER A 202 13.91 5.39 -31.63
CA SER A 202 13.05 6.58 -31.56
C SER A 202 13.55 7.64 -30.57
N MET A 203 14.36 7.26 -29.58
CA MET A 203 14.98 8.19 -28.63
C MET A 203 16.28 8.80 -29.19
N LEU A 204 17.06 8.03 -29.95
CA LEU A 204 18.31 8.50 -30.58
C LEU A 204 18.07 9.45 -31.75
N GLN A 205 16.90 9.40 -32.39
CA GLN A 205 16.52 10.33 -33.45
C GLN A 205 15.86 11.63 -32.95
N ARG A 206 15.82 11.86 -31.63
CA ARG A 206 15.26 13.10 -31.08
C ARG A 206 16.17 14.31 -31.25
N ASP A 207 17.36 14.15 -31.81
CA ASP A 207 18.26 15.25 -32.15
C ASP A 207 17.95 15.77 -33.58
N CYS A 208 16.91 16.59 -33.66
CA CYS A 208 16.73 17.66 -34.63
C CYS A 208 16.08 18.85 -33.92
#